data_AF-A0A1G0LYP9-F1
#
_entry.id   AF-A0A1G0LYP9-F1
#
_cell.length_a   1.000
_cell.length_b   1.000
_cell.length_c   1.000
_cell.angle_alpha   90.00
_cell.angle_beta   90.00
_cell.angle_gamma   90.00
#
_symmetry.space_group_name_H-M   'P 1'
#
loop_
_entity.id
_entity.type
_entity.pdbx_description
1 polymer ?
#
loop_
_entity_poly.entity_id
_entity_poly.type
_entity_poly.pdbx_seq_one_letter_code
_entity_poly.pdbx_strand_id
1 'polypeptide(L)'
;MRTSQPTAKAGLLFITQDNNLGKSKYIKAINMIEDCSLSFWSLEDGEQGVGNAFLLDRPLTAFFSSRQCPGAVILAAMAWAVEHAHSKSPVISGFHSPLEQSVLEVLFTAGAPCVIVITRKLEQAHLPPTWLLAAQNGKAAIVSMKDTTRRLTTELAARRNDWVAEHAARIVVAHASAGGSLLRQAMQWENKGRTVDYLLK
;
A
#
# COMPACT_ATOMS: atom_id res chain seq x y z
N MET A 1 1.67 -22.22 32.46
CA MET A 1 1.46 -20.86 31.90
C MET A 1 1.67 -20.91 30.39
N ARG A 2 0.59 -21.04 29.64
CA ARG A 2 0.46 -20.82 28.18
C ARG A 2 -0.43 -19.57 28.07
N THR A 3 -0.34 -18.63 27.15
CA THR A 3 0.38 -18.43 25.87
C THR A 3 0.03 -17.00 25.46
N SER A 4 0.94 -16.26 24.82
CA SER A 4 0.55 -15.19 23.89
C SER A 4 1.68 -14.93 22.88
N GLN A 5 1.63 -15.69 21.78
CA GLN A 5 2.16 -15.25 20.48
C GLN A 5 1.00 -14.64 19.69
N PRO A 6 1.23 -13.56 18.93
CA PRO A 6 0.61 -13.36 17.63
C PRO A 6 1.62 -13.80 16.54
N THR A 7 1.47 -14.99 15.94
CA THR A 7 0.67 -15.36 14.74
C THR A 7 1.20 -14.82 13.41
N ALA A 8 1.69 -15.78 12.61
CA ALA A 8 1.94 -15.83 11.16
C ALA A 8 2.98 -14.87 10.54
N LYS A 9 4.21 -15.40 10.35
CA LYS A 9 5.10 -14.95 9.26
C LYS A 9 4.46 -15.37 7.94
N ALA A 10 4.19 -14.43 7.05
CA ALA A 10 3.72 -14.72 5.69
C ALA A 10 4.81 -15.53 4.95
N GLY A 11 4.53 -16.80 4.67
CA GLY A 11 5.32 -17.61 3.75
C GLY A 11 5.22 -17.03 2.35
N LEU A 12 6.35 -16.50 1.86
CA LEU A 12 6.43 -15.92 0.53
C LEU A 12 6.61 -17.04 -0.51
N LEU A 13 5.65 -17.20 -1.42
CA LEU A 13 5.78 -18.12 -2.55
C LEU A 13 6.13 -17.30 -3.81
N PHE A 14 7.37 -17.44 -4.28
CA PHE A 14 7.80 -16.87 -5.55
C PHE A 14 7.27 -17.74 -6.71
N ILE A 15 6.57 -17.12 -7.65
CA ILE A 15 6.18 -17.76 -8.91
C ILE A 15 6.91 -17.00 -10.02
N THR A 16 7.94 -17.62 -10.60
CA THR A 16 8.48 -17.17 -11.88
C THR A 16 7.51 -17.63 -12.97
N GLN A 17 6.64 -16.74 -13.46
CA GLN A 17 5.86 -17.07 -14.65
C GLN A 17 6.70 -16.87 -15.91
N ASP A 18 6.86 -17.97 -16.65
CA ASP A 18 7.37 -17.98 -18.01
C ASP A 18 6.55 -17.07 -18.94
N ASN A 19 7.28 -16.47 -19.88
CA ASN A 19 6.88 -15.51 -20.90
C ASN A 19 5.72 -16.00 -21.83
N ASN A 20 4.47 -15.97 -21.39
CA ASN A 20 3.34 -16.13 -22.32
C ASN A 20 2.03 -15.46 -21.86
N LEU A 21 2.09 -14.16 -21.53
CA LEU A 21 0.91 -13.30 -21.46
C LEU A 21 0.71 -12.56 -22.79
N GLY A 22 -0.40 -12.87 -23.45
CA GLY A 22 -0.73 -12.46 -24.80
C GLY A 22 -0.68 -10.95 -25.06
N LYS A 23 -0.25 -10.64 -26.29
CA LYS A 23 -0.17 -9.35 -27.01
C LYS A 23 -1.13 -8.25 -26.51
N SER A 24 -0.75 -7.57 -25.43
CA SER A 24 -1.32 -6.28 -25.02
C SER A 24 -0.42 -5.15 -25.49
N LYS A 25 -1.00 -4.04 -25.97
CA LYS A 25 -0.29 -2.84 -26.48
C LYS A 25 0.70 -2.26 -25.45
N TYR A 26 0.51 -2.57 -24.16
CA TYR A 26 1.38 -2.19 -23.06
C TYR A 26 2.67 -3.03 -22.96
N ILE A 27 2.69 -4.26 -23.48
CA ILE A 27 3.86 -5.14 -23.48
C ILE A 27 4.97 -4.60 -24.40
N LYS A 28 4.61 -3.86 -25.46
CA LYS A 28 5.60 -3.20 -26.32
C LYS A 28 6.42 -2.12 -25.59
N ALA A 29 5.89 -1.52 -24.52
CA ALA A 29 6.65 -0.60 -23.68
C ALA A 29 7.51 -1.34 -22.65
N ILE A 30 7.06 -2.52 -22.18
CA ILE A 30 7.81 -3.41 -21.28
C ILE A 30 9.09 -3.94 -21.96
N ASN A 31 9.06 -4.15 -23.27
CA ASN A 31 10.23 -4.62 -24.05
C ASN A 31 11.25 -3.52 -24.43
N MET A 32 11.06 -2.25 -24.04
CA MET A 32 12.05 -1.17 -24.29
C MET A 32 12.90 -0.82 -23.06
N ILE A 33 12.79 -1.57 -21.97
CA ILE A 33 13.59 -1.40 -20.75
C ILE A 33 14.38 -2.69 -20.54
N GLU A 34 15.54 -2.81 -21.17
CA GLU A 34 16.43 -3.96 -21.03
C GLU A 34 17.05 -3.99 -19.61
N ASP A 35 16.98 -5.16 -18.96
CA ASP A 35 17.67 -5.59 -17.72
C ASP A 35 17.28 -5.01 -16.34
N CYS A 36 15.99 -5.07 -15.97
CA CYS A 36 15.54 -5.16 -14.57
C CYS A 36 14.23 -5.95 -14.48
N SER A 37 14.31 -7.26 -14.18
CA SER A 37 13.14 -8.14 -14.09
C SER A 37 12.25 -7.77 -12.89
N LEU A 38 10.98 -7.42 -13.14
CA LEU A 38 9.96 -7.29 -12.10
C LEU A 38 9.67 -8.66 -11.47
N SER A 39 9.78 -8.76 -10.14
CA SER A 39 9.48 -9.99 -9.41
C SER A 39 7.98 -10.10 -9.10
N PHE A 40 7.36 -11.24 -9.43
CA PHE A 40 5.97 -11.55 -9.08
C PHE A 40 5.91 -12.56 -7.93
N TRP A 41 4.92 -12.41 -7.06
CA TRP A 41 4.80 -13.22 -5.84
C TRP A 41 3.34 -13.35 -5.40
N SER A 42 3.08 -14.34 -4.55
CA SER A 42 1.78 -14.55 -3.89
C SER A 42 1.98 -14.73 -2.39
N LEU A 43 1.02 -14.23 -1.62
CA LEU A 43 0.95 -14.37 -0.17
C LEU A 43 0.07 -15.57 0.21
N GLU A 44 0.19 -16.03 1.46
CA GLU A 44 -0.58 -17.16 1.99
C GLU A 44 -2.08 -16.88 2.07
N ASP A 45 -2.47 -15.61 2.25
CA ASP A 45 -3.87 -15.17 2.22
C ASP A 45 -4.47 -15.15 0.80
N GLY A 46 -3.67 -15.49 -0.22
CA GLY A 46 -4.06 -15.59 -1.61
C GLY A 46 -3.93 -14.28 -2.38
N GLU A 47 -3.47 -13.19 -1.74
CA GLU A 47 -3.21 -11.94 -2.43
C GLU A 47 -1.91 -12.01 -3.23
N GLN A 48 -1.88 -11.32 -4.37
CA GLN A 48 -0.77 -11.36 -5.31
C GLN A 48 -0.05 -10.02 -5.35
N GLY A 49 1.19 -10.00 -5.80
CA GLY A 49 1.91 -8.75 -5.96
C GLY A 49 3.10 -8.80 -6.89
N VAL A 50 3.66 -7.60 -7.10
CA VAL A 50 4.83 -7.38 -7.94
C VAL A 50 5.80 -6.42 -7.25
N GLY A 51 7.11 -6.58 -7.49
CA GLY A 51 8.17 -5.79 -6.86
C GLY A 51 8.74 -6.46 -5.62
N ASN A 52 9.24 -5.66 -4.68
CA ASN A 52 10.00 -6.15 -3.52
C ASN A 52 9.09 -6.61 -2.38
N ALA A 53 8.72 -7.88 -2.38
CA ALA A 53 7.86 -8.46 -1.33
C ALA A 53 8.44 -8.36 0.09
N PHE A 54 9.77 -8.35 0.25
CA PHE A 54 10.42 -8.26 1.57
C PHE A 54 10.09 -6.98 2.32
N LEU A 55 9.49 -5.98 1.67
CA LEU A 55 8.95 -4.80 2.35
C LEU A 55 7.81 -5.16 3.31
N LEU A 56 7.05 -6.22 3.05
CA LEU A 56 5.95 -6.69 3.90
C LEU A 56 6.44 -7.31 5.22
N ASP A 57 7.70 -7.78 5.27
CA ASP A 57 8.31 -8.34 6.48
C ASP A 57 8.87 -7.27 7.43
N ARG A 58 8.87 -6.00 7.00
CA ARG A 58 9.40 -4.88 7.76
C ARG A 58 8.30 -4.23 8.60
N PRO A 59 8.65 -3.49 9.68
CA PRO A 59 7.67 -2.72 10.43
C PRO A 59 7.09 -1.60 9.55
N LEU A 60 5.92 -1.85 8.98
CA LEU A 60 5.22 -0.93 8.08
C LEU A 60 4.51 0.18 8.87
N THR A 61 4.49 1.39 8.31
CA THR A 61 3.61 2.46 8.77
C THR A 61 2.45 2.61 7.78
N ALA A 62 1.22 2.35 8.22
CA ALA A 62 0.05 2.63 7.40
C ALA A 62 -0.21 4.13 7.33
N PHE A 63 -0.55 4.64 6.15
CA PHE A 63 -0.94 6.03 5.99
C PHE A 63 -2.31 6.14 5.33
N PHE A 64 -3.22 6.87 5.96
CA PHE A 64 -4.58 7.08 5.48
C PHE A 64 -4.98 8.54 5.49
N SER A 65 -5.80 8.92 4.51
CA SER A 65 -6.54 10.18 4.52
C SER A 65 -7.90 10.04 3.85
N SER A 66 -8.87 10.80 4.37
CA SER A 66 -10.11 11.05 3.65
C SER A 66 -9.84 11.84 2.37
N ARG A 67 -10.72 11.70 1.37
CA ARG A 67 -10.56 12.32 0.05
C ARG A 67 -10.49 13.85 0.10
N GLN A 68 -11.26 14.45 1.00
CA GLN A 68 -11.25 15.89 1.27
C GLN A 68 -10.64 16.11 2.64
N CYS A 69 -9.74 17.08 2.74
CA CYS A 69 -9.13 17.48 4.01
C CYS A 69 -8.83 18.98 4.00
N PRO A 70 -8.80 19.64 5.18
CA PRO A 70 -8.39 21.03 5.31
C PRO A 70 -6.92 21.28 4.89
N GLY A 71 -6.61 22.50 4.45
CA GLY A 71 -5.25 22.86 4.04
C GLY A 71 -4.19 22.67 5.13
N ALA A 72 -4.54 22.87 6.40
CA ALA A 72 -3.64 22.60 7.52
C ALA A 72 -3.23 21.12 7.61
N VAL A 73 -4.14 20.19 7.31
CA VAL A 73 -3.84 18.74 7.23
C VAL A 73 -2.85 18.48 6.12
N ILE A 74 -3.05 19.08 4.95
CA ILE A 74 -2.15 18.90 3.80
C ILE A 74 -0.73 19.31 4.21
N LEU A 75 -0.57 20.46 4.86
CA LEU A 75 0.75 20.91 5.34
C LEU A 75 1.37 19.93 6.34
N ALA A 76 0.60 19.47 7.33
CA ALA A 76 1.07 18.52 8.34
C ALA A 76 1.48 17.18 7.73
N ALA A 77 0.70 16.66 6.78
CA ALA A 77 0.99 15.42 6.07
C ALA A 77 2.22 15.51 5.18
N MET A 78 2.46 16.65 4.52
CA MET A 78 3.67 16.85 3.73
C MET A 78 4.91 16.96 4.61
N ALA A 79 4.82 17.67 5.74
CA ALA A 79 5.91 17.71 6.72
C ALA A 79 6.22 16.31 7.27
N TRP A 80 5.18 15.56 7.64
CA TRP A 80 5.30 14.16 8.06
C TRP A 80 5.95 13.29 6.98
N ALA A 81 5.57 13.44 5.71
CA ALA A 81 6.12 12.63 4.62
C ALA A 81 7.63 12.87 4.43
N VAL A 82 8.08 14.13 4.50
CA VAL A 82 9.51 14.49 4.43
C VAL A 82 10.27 13.88 5.60
N GLU A 83 9.76 14.06 6.83
CA GLU A 83 10.40 13.52 8.04
C GLU A 83 10.44 11.98 8.01
N HIS A 84 9.33 11.34 7.65
CA HIS A 84 9.24 9.89 7.59
C HIS A 84 10.16 9.30 6.53
N ALA A 85 10.31 9.97 5.37
CA ALA A 85 11.19 9.52 4.31
C ALA A 85 12.66 9.39 4.75
N HIS A 86 13.13 10.27 5.65
CA HIS A 86 14.49 10.20 6.18
C HIS A 86 14.75 8.88 6.95
N SER A 87 13.74 8.34 7.62
CA SER A 87 13.86 7.07 8.36
C SER A 87 13.97 5.85 7.44
N LYS A 88 13.60 5.98 6.15
CA LYS A 88 13.48 4.88 5.18
C LYS A 88 12.67 3.69 5.71
N SER A 89 11.76 3.95 6.64
CA SER A 89 10.74 3.00 7.08
C SER A 89 9.70 2.84 5.97
N PRO A 90 9.24 1.62 5.66
CA PRO A 90 8.29 1.44 4.58
C PRO A 90 6.89 1.92 4.98
N VAL A 91 6.25 2.62 4.04
CA VAL A 91 4.87 3.09 4.18
C VAL A 91 3.95 2.17 3.39
N ILE A 92 2.82 1.78 3.98
CA ILE A 92 1.78 1.00 3.30
C ILE A 92 0.49 1.83 3.17
N SER A 93 -0.08 1.89 1.97
CA SER A 93 -1.35 2.56 1.73
C SER A 93 -1.97 2.10 0.42
N GLY A 94 -3.24 2.47 0.20
CA GLY A 94 -3.84 2.39 -1.12
C GLY A 94 -3.56 3.61 -2.00
N PHE A 95 -3.09 4.72 -1.43
CA PHE A 95 -2.77 5.97 -2.15
C PHE A 95 -3.89 6.46 -3.09
N HIS A 96 -5.13 6.55 -2.56
CA HIS A 96 -6.32 6.83 -3.36
C HIS A 96 -6.86 8.25 -3.23
N SER A 97 -6.69 8.90 -2.08
CA SER A 97 -7.01 10.31 -1.92
C SER A 97 -5.91 11.18 -2.53
N PRO A 98 -6.24 12.41 -2.97
CA PRO A 98 -5.23 13.34 -3.47
C PRO A 98 -4.07 13.55 -2.49
N LEU A 99 -4.37 13.63 -1.19
CA LEU A 99 -3.34 13.80 -0.16
C LEU A 99 -2.42 12.58 -0.07
N GLU A 100 -2.98 11.36 -0.05
CA GLU A 100 -2.14 10.16 -0.04
C GLU A 100 -1.26 10.09 -1.29
N GLN A 101 -1.76 10.48 -2.47
CA GLN A 101 -0.97 10.52 -3.70
C GLN A 101 0.19 11.52 -3.60
N SER A 102 -0.02 12.72 -3.08
CA SER A 102 1.06 13.68 -2.84
C SER A 102 2.09 13.16 -1.84
N VAL A 103 1.66 12.45 -0.80
CA VAL A 103 2.57 11.78 0.14
C VAL A 103 3.40 10.70 -0.56
N LEU A 104 2.79 9.87 -1.42
CA LEU A 104 3.53 8.87 -2.21
C LEU A 104 4.60 9.51 -3.09
N GLU A 105 4.29 10.63 -3.74
CA GLU A 105 5.24 11.37 -4.57
C GLU A 105 6.45 11.85 -3.76
N VAL A 106 6.24 12.39 -2.56
CA VAL A 106 7.32 12.78 -1.65
C VAL A 106 8.18 11.58 -1.27
N LEU A 107 7.55 10.47 -0.86
CA LEU A 107 8.24 9.25 -0.45
C LEU A 107 9.09 8.69 -1.60
N PHE A 108 8.53 8.61 -2.81
CA PHE A 108 9.25 8.16 -3.99
C PHE A 108 10.39 9.09 -4.39
N THR A 109 10.18 10.40 -4.35
CA THR A 109 11.22 11.40 -4.64
C THR A 109 12.40 11.26 -3.67
N ALA A 110 12.13 10.95 -2.40
CA ALA A 110 13.15 10.70 -1.39
C ALA A 110 13.72 9.26 -1.39
N GLY A 111 13.24 8.38 -2.28
CA GLY A 111 13.66 6.98 -2.36
C GLY A 111 13.24 6.13 -1.16
N ALA A 112 12.21 6.54 -0.43
CA ALA A 112 11.63 5.80 0.67
C ALA A 112 10.81 4.60 0.15
N PRO A 113 10.90 3.43 0.81
CA PRO A 113 10.20 2.24 0.34
C PRO A 113 8.68 2.35 0.59
N CYS A 114 7.86 1.92 -0.37
CA CYS A 114 6.40 1.94 -0.24
C CYS A 114 5.76 0.59 -0.63
N VAL A 115 4.70 0.22 0.08
CA VAL A 115 3.80 -0.87 -0.27
C VAL A 115 2.48 -0.26 -0.73
N ILE A 116 2.09 -0.54 -1.96
CA ILE A 116 0.92 0.04 -2.60
C ILE A 116 -0.14 -1.03 -2.78
N VAL A 117 -1.30 -0.86 -2.14
CA VAL A 117 -2.37 -1.86 -2.15
C VAL A 117 -3.50 -1.42 -3.08
N ILE A 118 -3.71 -2.18 -4.16
CA ILE A 118 -4.78 -1.95 -5.13
C ILE A 118 -5.86 -3.02 -5.02
N THR A 119 -7.11 -2.67 -5.34
CA THR A 119 -8.25 -3.60 -5.33
C THR A 119 -8.60 -4.09 -6.75
N ARG A 120 -7.60 -4.22 -7.61
CA ARG A 120 -7.73 -4.63 -9.01
C ARG A 120 -6.66 -5.66 -9.30
N LYS A 121 -7.01 -6.67 -10.10
CA LYS A 121 -6.06 -7.70 -10.56
C LYS A 121 -4.86 -7.06 -11.26
N LEU A 122 -3.65 -7.58 -11.00
CA LEU A 122 -2.42 -7.05 -11.59
C LEU A 122 -2.47 -6.95 -13.12
N GLU A 123 -3.06 -7.94 -13.80
CA GLU A 123 -3.14 -7.98 -15.27
C GLU A 123 -4.11 -6.95 -15.84
N GLN A 124 -5.04 -6.45 -15.01
CA GLN A 124 -6.04 -5.45 -15.39
C GLN A 124 -5.68 -4.05 -14.88
N ALA A 125 -4.71 -3.95 -13.97
CA ALA A 125 -4.30 -2.71 -13.36
C ALA A 125 -3.34 -1.95 -14.29
N HIS A 126 -3.71 -0.73 -14.68
CA HIS A 126 -2.77 0.19 -15.30
C HIS A 126 -1.90 0.79 -14.19
N LEU A 127 -0.74 0.17 -13.97
CA LEU A 127 0.24 0.66 -13.00
C LEU A 127 1.01 1.86 -13.58
N PRO A 128 1.12 2.98 -12.85
CA PRO A 128 1.93 4.11 -13.28
C PRO A 128 3.39 3.71 -13.53
N PRO A 129 4.07 4.27 -14.55
CA PRO A 129 5.49 3.98 -14.82
C PRO A 129 6.40 4.23 -13.60
N THR A 130 6.09 5.25 -12.80
CA THR A 130 6.82 5.57 -11.57
C THR A 130 6.75 4.45 -10.54
N TRP A 131 5.62 3.74 -10.45
CA TRP A 131 5.44 2.61 -9.54
C TRP A 131 6.25 1.39 -10.01
N LEU A 132 6.21 1.13 -11.33
CA LEU A 132 6.98 0.05 -11.94
C LEU A 132 8.48 0.25 -11.77
N LEU A 133 8.97 1.48 -12.02
CA LEU A 133 10.37 1.83 -11.81
C LEU A 133 10.78 1.69 -10.33
N ALA A 134 9.94 2.16 -9.40
CA ALA A 134 10.19 1.97 -7.98
C ALA A 134 10.23 0.48 -7.59
N ALA A 135 9.36 -0.35 -8.17
CA ALA A 135 9.32 -1.79 -7.95
C ALA A 135 10.59 -2.49 -8.48
N GLN A 136 11.03 -2.14 -9.69
CA GLN A 136 12.28 -2.62 -10.28
C GLN A 136 13.49 -2.26 -9.41
N ASN A 137 13.52 -1.04 -8.86
CA ASN A 137 14.59 -0.57 -7.99
C ASN A 137 14.49 -1.10 -6.54
N GLY A 138 13.59 -2.04 -6.27
CA GLY A 138 13.38 -2.64 -4.96
C GLY A 138 12.78 -1.68 -3.91
N LYS A 139 12.23 -0.54 -4.34
CA LYS A 139 11.62 0.50 -3.49
C LYS A 139 10.10 0.41 -3.41
N ALA A 140 9.46 -0.41 -4.24
CA ALA A 140 8.03 -0.62 -4.14
C ALA A 140 7.65 -2.11 -4.15
N ALA A 141 6.57 -2.40 -3.43
CA ALA A 141 5.80 -3.63 -3.56
C ALA A 141 4.36 -3.22 -3.91
N ILE A 142 3.81 -3.73 -5.00
CA ILE A 142 2.42 -3.50 -5.36
C ILE A 142 1.64 -4.77 -5.05
N VAL A 143 0.70 -4.65 -4.10
CA VAL A 143 -0.19 -5.74 -3.69
C VAL A 143 -1.52 -5.57 -4.40
N SER A 144 -1.99 -6.60 -5.08
CA SER A 144 -3.30 -6.69 -5.70
C SER A 144 -4.21 -7.54 -4.84
N MET A 145 -5.18 -6.89 -4.20
CA MET A 145 -6.26 -7.57 -3.51
C MET A 145 -7.28 -8.10 -4.51
N LYS A 146 -7.55 -9.40 -4.44
CA LYS A 146 -8.50 -10.10 -5.31
C LYS A 146 -9.91 -9.58 -5.07
N ASP A 147 -10.45 -8.95 -6.11
CA ASP A 147 -11.84 -8.54 -6.12
C ASP A 147 -12.76 -9.78 -6.21
N THR A 148 -13.53 -10.02 -5.15
CA THR A 148 -14.56 -11.07 -5.09
C THR A 148 -15.97 -10.51 -5.30
N THR A 149 -16.16 -9.19 -5.46
CA THR A 149 -17.49 -8.55 -5.43
C THR A 149 -17.69 -7.54 -6.56
N ARG A 150 -18.67 -7.81 -7.44
CA ARG A 150 -18.95 -7.02 -8.66
C ARG A 150 -19.49 -5.60 -8.42
N ARG A 151 -19.77 -5.19 -7.18
CA ARG A 151 -20.42 -3.91 -6.85
C ARG A 151 -20.19 -3.56 -5.38
N LEU A 152 -19.27 -2.64 -5.13
CA LEU A 152 -19.43 -1.38 -4.39
C LEU A 152 -18.02 -0.82 -4.02
N THR A 153 -17.74 0.42 -4.42
CA THR A 153 -16.41 1.04 -4.26
C THR A 153 -16.04 1.35 -2.81
N THR A 154 -17.04 1.52 -1.94
CA THR A 154 -16.85 1.88 -0.52
C THR A 154 -16.40 0.67 0.31
N GLU A 155 -17.04 -0.47 0.10
CA GLU A 155 -16.78 -1.75 0.78
C GLU A 155 -15.41 -2.30 0.37
N LEU A 156 -15.06 -2.17 -0.91
CA LEU A 156 -13.71 -2.51 -1.40
C LEU A 156 -12.64 -1.60 -0.77
N ALA A 157 -12.90 -0.30 -0.67
CA ALA A 157 -11.98 0.63 0.00
C ALA A 157 -11.84 0.32 1.50
N ALA A 158 -12.93 -0.07 2.17
CA ALA A 158 -12.90 -0.47 3.58
C ALA A 158 -12.11 -1.77 3.78
N ARG A 159 -12.41 -2.82 3.02
CA ARG A 159 -11.65 -4.09 3.08
C ARG A 159 -10.16 -3.89 2.83
N ARG A 160 -9.81 -3.05 1.85
CA ARG A 160 -8.42 -2.68 1.59
C ARG A 160 -7.79 -1.96 2.78
N ASN A 161 -8.49 -0.99 3.35
CA ASN A 161 -7.98 -0.24 4.50
C ASN A 161 -7.76 -1.16 5.71
N ASP A 162 -8.67 -2.08 5.99
CA ASP A 162 -8.50 -3.08 7.05
C ASP A 162 -7.28 -3.96 6.79
N TRP A 163 -7.11 -4.48 5.57
CA TRP A 163 -5.93 -5.27 5.21
C TRP A 163 -4.62 -4.47 5.37
N VAL A 164 -4.59 -3.22 4.91
CA VAL A 164 -3.45 -2.31 5.10
C VAL A 164 -3.15 -2.09 6.59
N ALA A 165 -4.19 -1.84 7.39
CA ALA A 165 -4.06 -1.59 8.82
C ALA A 165 -3.57 -2.83 9.58
N GLU A 166 -4.00 -4.03 9.19
CA GLU A 166 -3.58 -5.31 9.75
C GLU A 166 -2.10 -5.60 9.52
N HIS A 167 -1.57 -5.24 8.35
CA HIS A 167 -0.16 -5.43 7.97
C HIS A 167 0.79 -4.36 8.54
N ALA A 168 0.26 -3.29 9.16
CA ALA A 168 1.08 -2.19 9.66
C ALA A 168 1.41 -2.29 11.15
N ALA A 169 2.67 -2.02 11.53
CA ALA A 169 3.05 -1.95 12.94
C ALA A 169 2.40 -0.75 13.66
N ARG A 170 2.14 0.33 12.92
CA ARG A 170 1.44 1.53 13.40
C ARG A 170 0.66 2.18 12.27
N ILE A 171 -0.33 2.99 12.62
CA ILE A 171 -1.25 3.62 11.68
C ILE A 171 -1.17 5.13 11.86
N VAL A 172 -0.99 5.87 10.76
CA VAL A 172 -1.07 7.32 10.70
C VAL A 172 -2.32 7.71 9.92
N VAL A 173 -3.19 8.49 10.55
CA VAL A 173 -4.38 9.07 9.93
C VAL A 173 -4.16 10.57 9.81
N ALA A 174 -3.92 11.05 8.59
CA ALA A 174 -3.76 12.48 8.35
C ALA A 174 -5.08 13.23 8.58
N HIS A 175 -6.18 12.70 8.04
CA HIS A 175 -7.51 13.25 8.29
C HIS A 175 -8.60 12.21 8.08
N ALA A 176 -9.50 12.12 9.06
CA ALA A 176 -10.73 11.36 8.97
C ALA A 176 -11.91 12.33 9.05
N SER A 177 -12.68 12.47 7.97
CA SER A 177 -13.85 13.34 7.95
C SER A 177 -14.92 12.85 8.93
N ALA A 178 -15.60 13.79 9.60
CA ALA A 178 -16.70 13.47 10.51
C ALA A 178 -17.79 12.63 9.80
N GLY A 179 -18.21 11.53 10.41
CA GLY A 179 -19.17 10.58 9.81
C GLY A 179 -18.62 9.73 8.65
N GLY A 180 -17.36 9.93 8.24
CA GLY A 180 -16.73 9.17 7.17
C GLY A 180 -16.47 7.70 7.53
N SER A 181 -16.32 6.85 6.51
CA SER A 181 -15.96 5.43 6.71
C SER A 181 -14.55 5.25 7.29
N LEU A 182 -13.61 6.15 6.98
CA LEU A 182 -12.26 6.08 7.54
C LEU A 182 -12.26 6.35 9.05
N LEU A 183 -13.08 7.30 9.54
CA LEU A 183 -13.18 7.59 10.97
C LEU A 183 -13.67 6.36 11.76
N ARG A 184 -14.69 5.68 11.23
CA ARG A 184 -15.24 4.46 11.83
C ARG A 184 -14.20 3.34 11.89
N GLN A 185 -13.42 3.16 10.81
CA GLN A 185 -12.35 2.18 10.77
C GLN A 185 -11.21 2.52 11.73
N ALA A 186 -10.80 3.79 11.80
CA ALA A 186 -9.78 4.23 12.74
C ALA A 186 -10.17 3.90 14.20
N MET A 187 -11.40 4.24 14.60
CA MET A 187 -11.95 3.87 15.92
C MET A 187 -11.98 2.34 16.14
N GLN A 188 -12.33 1.57 15.10
CA GLN A 188 -12.31 0.12 15.18
C GLN A 188 -10.89 -0.43 15.38
N TRP A 189 -9.89 0.13 14.70
CA TRP A 189 -8.49 -0.27 14.87
C TRP A 189 -7.98 0.07 16.27
N GLU A 190 -8.30 1.25 16.79
CA GLU A 190 -7.99 1.63 18.18
C GLU A 190 -8.60 0.65 19.19
N ASN A 191 -9.89 0.29 19.01
CA ASN A 191 -10.57 -0.69 19.85
C ASN A 191 -9.95 -2.09 19.78
N LYS A 192 -9.32 -2.44 18.65
CA LYS A 192 -8.52 -3.66 18.48
C LYS A 192 -7.11 -3.55 19.07
N GLY A 193 -6.78 -2.43 19.73
CA GLY A 193 -5.47 -2.18 20.35
C GLY A 193 -4.38 -1.75 19.36
N ARG A 194 -4.73 -1.28 18.16
CA ARG A 194 -3.76 -0.75 17.20
C ARG A 194 -3.36 0.67 17.57
N THR A 195 -2.08 0.98 17.39
CA THR A 195 -1.57 2.35 17.56
C THR A 195 -2.00 3.22 16.36
N VAL A 196 -2.91 4.16 16.61
CA VAL A 196 -3.39 5.12 15.61
C VAL A 196 -2.94 6.53 16.00
N ASP A 197 -2.09 7.13 15.17
CA ASP A 197 -1.58 8.48 15.32
C ASP A 197 -2.34 9.43 14.38
N TYR A 198 -2.95 10.49 14.91
CA TYR A 198 -3.60 11.52 14.11
C TYR A 198 -2.65 12.71 13.93
N LEU A 199 -2.44 13.16 12.67
CA LEU A 199 -1.53 14.28 12.40
C LEU A 199 -2.08 15.62 12.89
N LEU A 200 -3.41 15.78 12.87
CA LEU A 200 -4.11 16.89 13.49
C LEU A 200 -5.32 16.32 14.23
N LYS A 201 -5.47 16.74 15.50
CA LYS A 201 -6.63 16.40 16.34
C LYS A 201 -7.79 17.34 16.06
#